data_AF-A0A8J7BRQ3-F1
#
_entry.id   AF-A0A8J7BRQ3-F1
#
_cell.length_a   1.000
_cell.length_b   1.000
_cell.length_c   1.000
_cell.angle_alpha   90.00
_cell.angle_beta   90.00
_cell.angle_gamma   90.00
#
_symmetry.space_group_name_H-M   'P 1'
#
loop_
_entity.id
_entity.type
_entity.pdbx_description
1 polymer ?
#
loop_
_entity_poly.entity_id
_entity_poly.type
_entity_poly.pdbx_seq_one_letter_code
_entity_poly.pdbx_strand_id
1 'polypeptide(L)'
;MPPRWPRQPDRRDPAYRRLDDRMNFAMHVAVFGATNSGMWFVRTLEAATWPWSKWVTGAWAVGLLVHLIYIAAIADYSGYNPQFSAGTPADSKKTSAKSTKP
;
A
#
# COMPACT_ATOMS: atom_id res chain seq x y z
N MET A 1 19.28 -13.86 23.08
CA MET A 1 19.62 -13.18 21.80
C MET A 1 18.44 -12.33 21.39
N PRO A 2 18.61 -11.04 21.04
CA PRO A 2 17.50 -10.24 20.53
C PRO A 2 17.00 -10.88 19.21
N PRO A 3 15.68 -11.00 18.99
CA PRO A 3 15.13 -11.45 17.73
C PRO A 3 15.63 -10.55 16.60
N ARG A 4 16.45 -11.10 15.70
CA ARG A 4 16.89 -10.40 14.50
C ARG A 4 15.71 -10.30 13.54
N TRP A 5 15.38 -9.10 13.09
CA TRP A 5 14.30 -8.87 12.14
C TRP A 5 14.62 -9.61 10.82
N PRO A 6 13.81 -10.59 10.37
CA PRO A 6 14.26 -11.56 9.37
C PRO A 6 14.58 -11.00 7.98
N ARG A 7 13.98 -9.86 7.60
CA ARG A 7 14.20 -9.22 6.29
C ARG A 7 14.06 -7.71 6.41
N GLN A 8 14.99 -6.97 5.80
CA GLN A 8 14.84 -5.54 5.57
C GLN A 8 13.67 -5.36 4.58
N PRO A 9 12.62 -4.58 4.89
CA PRO A 9 11.51 -4.37 3.99
C PRO A 9 12.04 -3.78 2.68
N ASP A 10 12.08 -4.60 1.62
CA ASP A 10 12.56 -4.18 0.31
C ASP A 10 11.38 -3.60 -0.46
N ARG A 11 11.59 -2.47 -1.15
CA ARG A 11 10.53 -1.72 -1.86
C ARG A 11 9.89 -2.53 -2.99
N ARG A 12 10.53 -3.64 -3.38
CA ARG A 12 10.08 -4.58 -4.39
C ARG A 12 9.07 -5.61 -3.86
N ASP A 13 8.91 -5.72 -2.54
CA ASP A 13 7.95 -6.65 -1.93
C ASP A 13 6.49 -6.21 -2.22
N PRO A 14 5.67 -7.05 -2.88
CA PRO A 14 4.26 -6.74 -3.12
C PRO A 14 3.46 -6.47 -1.83
N ALA A 15 3.82 -7.04 -0.68
CA ALA A 15 3.14 -6.78 0.59
C ALA A 15 3.45 -5.37 1.13
N TYR A 16 4.69 -4.90 0.97
CA TYR A 16 5.10 -3.55 1.36
C TYR A 16 4.47 -2.48 0.45
N ARG A 17 4.43 -2.73 -0.86
CA ARG A 17 3.80 -1.82 -1.84
C ARG A 17 2.29 -1.63 -1.60
N ARG A 18 1.56 -2.71 -1.28
CA ARG A 18 0.14 -2.64 -0.89
C ARG A 18 -0.09 -1.71 0.30
N LEU A 19 0.80 -1.78 1.29
CA LEU A 19 0.68 -0.98 2.51
C LEU A 19 0.99 0.49 2.24
N ASP A 20 2.06 0.75 1.49
CA ASP A 20 2.49 2.11 1.11
C ASP A 20 1.41 2.82 0.27
N ASP A 21 0.84 2.16 -0.74
CA ASP A 21 -0.23 2.73 -1.57
C ASP A 21 -1.49 3.06 -0.75
N ARG A 22 -1.86 2.20 0.21
CA ARG A 22 -2.99 2.44 1.11
C ARG A 22 -2.75 3.60 2.08
N MET A 23 -1.55 3.69 2.64
CA MET A 23 -1.18 4.78 3.55
C MET A 23 -1.12 6.11 2.81
N ASN A 24 -0.58 6.10 1.59
CA ASN A 24 -0.53 7.30 0.74
C ASN A 24 -1.94 7.76 0.35
N PHE A 25 -2.84 6.84 0.01
CA PHE A 25 -4.24 7.14 -0.22
C PHE A 25 -4.93 7.70 1.03
N ALA A 26 -4.73 7.09 2.20
CA ALA A 26 -5.30 7.56 3.45
C ALA A 26 -4.83 8.98 3.81
N MET A 27 -3.53 9.28 3.59
CA MET A 27 -2.99 10.63 3.75
C MET A 27 -3.68 11.62 2.79
N HIS A 28 -3.86 11.25 1.53
CA HIS A 28 -4.53 12.10 0.55
C HIS A 28 -5.98 12.41 0.94
N VAL A 29 -6.73 11.41 1.43
CA VAL A 29 -8.10 11.60 1.95
C VAL A 29 -8.11 12.51 3.17
N ALA A 30 -7.16 12.34 4.09
CA ALA A 30 -7.03 13.17 5.29
C ALA A 30 -6.72 14.63 4.94
N VAL A 31 -5.77 14.88 4.02
CA VAL A 31 -5.43 16.22 3.54
C VAL A 31 -6.63 16.85 2.84
N PHE A 32 -7.30 16.11 1.96
CA PHE A 32 -8.52 16.59 1.30
C PHE A 32 -9.61 16.98 2.29
N GLY A 33 -9.87 16.14 3.30
CA GLY A 33 -10.86 16.41 4.34
C GLY A 33 -10.51 17.63 5.18
N ALA A 34 -9.25 17.75 5.60
CA ALA A 34 -8.76 18.87 6.39
C ALA A 34 -8.84 20.20 5.61
N THR A 35 -8.36 20.22 4.37
CA THR A 35 -8.39 21.42 3.52
C THR A 35 -9.82 21.82 3.17
N ASN A 36 -10.68 20.87 2.80
CA ASN A 36 -12.08 21.19 2.49
C ASN A 36 -12.83 21.68 3.71
N SER A 37 -12.70 20.98 4.85
CA SER A 37 -13.37 21.39 6.09
C SER A 37 -12.92 22.78 6.52
N GLY A 38 -11.60 23.04 6.52
CA GLY A 38 -11.05 24.36 6.82
C GLY A 38 -11.53 25.46 5.85
N MET A 39 -11.55 25.16 4.56
CA MET A 39 -12.03 26.11 3.54
C MET A 39 -13.53 26.41 3.70
N TRP A 40 -14.36 25.40 3.95
CA TRP A 40 -15.79 25.57 4.20
C TRP A 40 -16.07 26.32 5.51
N PHE A 41 -15.25 26.10 6.53
CA PHE A 41 -15.31 26.85 7.78
C PHE A 41 -15.03 28.35 7.56
N VAL A 42 -13.93 28.69 6.88
CA VAL A 42 -13.60 30.09 6.56
C VAL A 42 -14.66 30.73 5.66
N ARG A 43 -15.19 29.98 4.68
CA ARG A 43 -16.31 30.45 3.84
C ARG A 43 -17.56 30.80 4.65
N THR A 44 -17.82 30.06 5.73
CA THR A 44 -18.95 30.32 6.62
C THR A 44 -18.72 31.59 7.44
N LEU A 45 -17.50 31.84 7.90
CA LEU A 45 -17.14 33.05 8.64
C LEU A 45 -17.20 34.32 7.77
N GLU A 46 -16.70 34.25 6.55
CA GLU A 46 -16.62 35.40 5.63
C GLU A 46 -17.89 35.60 4.78
N ALA A 47 -18.92 34.76 4.94
CA ALA A 47 -20.09 34.70 4.05
C ALA A 47 -19.72 34.66 2.54
N ALA A 48 -18.53 34.11 2.24
CA ALA A 48 -17.93 34.18 0.91
C ALA A 48 -18.55 33.14 -0.04
N THR A 49 -19.20 33.63 -1.09
CA THR A 49 -19.85 32.79 -2.10
C THR A 49 -18.93 32.55 -3.29
N TRP A 50 -17.79 31.89 -3.09
CA TRP A 50 -16.89 31.54 -4.20
C TRP A 50 -17.46 30.38 -5.02
N PRO A 51 -17.88 30.59 -6.28
CA PRO A 51 -18.47 29.53 -7.09
C PRO A 51 -17.41 28.51 -7.54
N TRP A 52 -16.18 28.94 -7.79
CA TRP A 52 -15.07 28.08 -8.24
C TRP A 52 -14.63 27.05 -7.19
N SER A 53 -14.81 27.35 -5.90
CA SER A 53 -14.38 26.44 -4.83
C SER A 53 -15.16 25.12 -4.87
N LYS A 54 -16.44 25.10 -5.24
CA LYS A 54 -17.20 23.84 -5.42
C LYS A 54 -16.64 22.98 -6.56
N TRP A 55 -16.16 23.62 -7.64
CA TRP A 55 -15.58 22.92 -8.78
C TRP A 55 -14.21 22.34 -8.44
N VAL A 56 -13.37 23.10 -7.74
CA VAL A 56 -12.04 22.62 -7.30
C VAL A 56 -12.18 21.45 -6.33
N THR A 57 -13.06 21.56 -5.33
CA THR A 57 -13.28 20.46 -4.38
C THR A 57 -13.92 19.24 -5.05
N GLY A 58 -14.84 19.44 -5.98
CA GLY A 58 -15.45 18.38 -6.77
C GLY A 58 -14.45 17.67 -7.68
N ALA A 59 -13.66 18.41 -8.45
CA ALA A 59 -12.64 17.84 -9.34
C ALA A 59 -11.57 17.05 -8.54
N TRP A 60 -11.16 17.57 -7.39
CA TRP A 60 -10.21 16.88 -6.52
C TRP A 60 -10.81 15.63 -5.87
N ALA A 61 -12.09 15.65 -5.50
CA ALA A 61 -12.82 14.47 -5.01
C ALA A 61 -12.90 13.36 -6.07
N VAL A 62 -13.15 13.72 -7.33
CA VAL A 62 -13.15 12.77 -8.45
C VAL A 62 -11.75 12.16 -8.62
N GLY A 63 -10.70 12.97 -8.53
CA GLY A 63 -9.31 12.47 -8.54
C GLY A 63 -9.04 11.43 -7.46
N LEU A 64 -9.53 11.64 -6.23
CA LEU A 64 -9.43 10.66 -5.14
C LEU A 64 -10.22 9.38 -5.43
N LEU A 65 -11.44 9.50 -5.97
CA LEU A 65 -12.25 8.35 -6.37
C LEU A 65 -11.54 7.49 -7.42
N VAL A 66 -10.96 8.11 -8.44
CA VAL A 66 -10.17 7.41 -9.45
C VAL A 66 -8.97 6.71 -8.81
N HIS A 67 -8.27 7.37 -7.88
CA HIS A 67 -7.14 6.78 -7.17
C HIS A 67 -7.54 5.58 -6.29
N LEU A 68 -8.69 5.68 -5.60
CA LEU A 68 -9.27 4.58 -4.83
C LEU A 68 -9.57 3.37 -5.73
N ILE A 69 -10.23 3.61 -6.87
CA ILE A 69 -10.58 2.57 -7.83
C ILE A 69 -9.31 1.92 -8.39
N TYR A 70 -8.27 2.69 -8.68
CA TYR A 70 -6.99 2.16 -9.16
C TYR A 70 -6.35 1.19 -8.15
N ILE A 71 -6.27 1.57 -6.87
CA ILE A 71 -5.69 0.72 -5.82
C ILE A 71 -6.57 -0.50 -5.51
N ALA A 72 -7.90 -0.36 -5.57
CA ALA A 72 -8.84 -1.42 -5.20
C ALA A 72 -9.11 -2.44 -6.32
N ALA A 73 -9.18 -2.00 -7.57
CA ALA A 73 -9.65 -2.81 -8.70
C ALA A 73 -8.53 -3.27 -9.65
N ILE A 74 -7.46 -2.47 -9.82
CA ILE A 74 -6.42 -2.72 -10.84
C ILE A 74 -5.14 -3.27 -10.22
N ALA A 75 -4.99 -3.14 -8.90
CA ALA A 75 -3.78 -3.57 -8.25
C ALA A 75 -3.74 -5.11 -8.10
N ASP A 76 -3.28 -5.76 -9.16
CA ASP A 76 -2.97 -7.18 -9.20
C ASP A 76 -1.66 -7.43 -8.44
N TYR A 77 -1.81 -7.79 -7.18
CA TYR A 77 -0.69 -8.11 -6.32
C TYR A 77 -0.45 -9.62 -6.20
N SER A 78 -0.85 -10.40 -7.20
CA SER A 78 -0.83 -11.88 -7.26
C SER A 78 0.57 -12.50 -7.18
N GLY A 79 1.64 -11.70 -7.08
CA GLY A 79 3.03 -12.15 -7.01
C GLY A 79 3.54 -12.64 -5.65
N TYR A 80 2.69 -13.04 -4.69
CA TYR A 80 3.17 -13.73 -3.49
C TYR A 80 2.61 -15.15 -3.42
N ASN A 81 3.36 -16.10 -3.98
CA ASN A 81 3.17 -17.51 -3.68
C ASN A 81 4.04 -17.88 -2.46
N PRO A 82 3.47 -17.99 -1.24
CA PRO A 82 4.23 -18.37 -0.05
C PRO A 82 4.93 -19.74 -0.18
N GLN A 83 4.50 -20.58 -1.12
CA GLN A 83 5.08 -21.90 -1.32
C GLN A 83 6.49 -21.88 -1.93
N PHE A 84 6.90 -20.80 -2.62
CA PHE A 84 8.25 -20.70 -3.22
C PHE A 84 9.29 -20.00 -2.33
N SER A 85 8.89 -19.35 -1.23
CA SER A 85 9.84 -18.72 -0.28
C SER A 85 9.98 -19.46 1.05
N ALA A 86 9.09 -20.39 1.38
CA ALA A 86 9.36 -21.35 2.43
C ALA A 86 10.29 -22.39 1.81
N GLY A 87 11.59 -22.34 2.13
CA GLY A 87 12.56 -23.34 1.72
C GLY A 87 11.95 -24.73 1.92
N THR A 88 11.74 -25.42 0.81
CA THR A 88 11.28 -26.79 0.73
C THR A 88 12.03 -27.65 1.75
N PRO A 89 11.36 -28.21 2.79
CA PRO A 89 11.97 -29.21 3.64
C PRO A 89 11.87 -30.56 2.91
N ALA A 90 12.52 -30.70 1.75
CA ALA A 90 12.39 -31.94 0.97
C ALA A 90 13.59 -32.24 0.06
N ASP A 91 14.83 -32.07 0.54
CA ASP A 91 15.95 -32.70 -0.18
C ASP A 91 17.18 -33.12 0.66
N SER A 92 16.99 -33.47 1.94
CA SER A 92 18.08 -34.09 2.73
C SER A 92 18.17 -35.62 2.58
N LYS A 93 17.42 -36.23 1.66
CA LYS A 93 17.37 -37.69 1.49
C LYS A 93 17.98 -38.15 0.16
N LYS A 94 19.19 -37.72 -0.22
CA LYS A 94 19.89 -38.37 -1.35
C LYS A 94 21.39 -38.13 -1.53
N THR A 95 22.21 -37.97 -0.48
CA THR A 95 23.68 -37.90 -0.69
C THR A 95 24.58 -38.60 0.35
N SER A 96 24.05 -39.32 1.35
CA SER A 96 24.88 -40.05 2.33
C SER A 96 24.62 -41.56 2.34
N ALA A 97 24.74 -42.21 1.18
CA ALA A 97 24.72 -43.67 1.09
C ALA A 97 25.55 -44.20 -0.09
N LYS A 98 26.73 -43.62 -0.38
CA LYS A 98 27.69 -44.28 -1.28
C LYS A 98 29.10 -43.72 -1.17
N SER A 99 29.79 -43.96 -0.05
CA SER A 99 31.25 -44.05 -0.05
C SER A 99 31.79 -44.47 1.33
N THR A 100 31.75 -45.77 1.66
CA THR A 100 32.79 -46.36 2.53
C THR A 100 32.86 -47.87 2.31
N LYS A 101 34.08 -48.34 1.98
CA LYS A 101 34.60 -49.72 1.90
C LYS A 101 34.25 -50.54 0.65
N PRO A 102 35.13 -51.45 0.19
CA PRO A 102 36.17 -52.20 0.93
C PRO A 102 37.56 -51.55 1.03
#